data_AF-A0A935FLU8-F1
#
_entry.id   AF-A0A935FLU8-F1
#
_cell.length_a   1.000
_cell.length_b   1.000
_cell.length_c   1.000
_cell.angle_alpha   90.00
_cell.angle_beta   90.00
_cell.angle_gamma   90.00
#
_symmetry.space_group_name_H-M   'P 1'
#
loop_
_entity.id
_entity.type
_entity.pdbx_description
1 polymer ?
#
loop_
_entity_poly.entity_id
_entity_poly.type
_entity_poly.pdbx_seq_one_letter_code
_entity_poly.pdbx_strand_id
1 'polypeptide(L)' 'MGEEVADMFEDDFVILTGDKFYLDLKKQNYSQLIQCGLHSDNIEVCDHCTYDEADLFHSYRRDREKSGRMFGVIGVN' A
#
# COMPACT_ATOMS: atom_id res chain seq x y z
N MET A 1 3.91 -12.27 1.96
CA MET A 1 2.72 -12.32 2.81
C MET A 1 2.36 -13.78 2.99
N GLY A 2 1.73 -14.17 4.11
CA GLY A 2 1.22 -15.54 4.28
C GLY A 2 0.03 -15.79 3.35
N GLU A 3 -0.22 -17.06 3.03
CA GLU A 3 -1.36 -17.48 2.21
C GLU A 3 -2.68 -17.08 2.87
N GLU A 4 -2.80 -17.21 4.20
CA GLU A 4 -4.04 -16.89 4.91
C GLU A 4 -4.47 -15.42 4.77
N VAL A 5 -3.52 -14.51 4.55
CA VAL A 5 -3.82 -13.10 4.29
C VAL A 5 -4.03 -12.86 2.81
N ALA A 6 -3.37 -13.62 1.91
CA ALA A 6 -3.57 -13.51 0.46
C ALA A 6 -5.01 -13.85 0.07
N ASP A 7 -5.57 -14.90 0.67
CA ASP A 7 -6.94 -15.37 0.44
C ASP A 7 -8.01 -14.34 0.83
N MET A 8 -7.65 -13.29 1.57
CA MET A 8 -8.57 -12.20 1.93
C MET A 8 -8.70 -11.12 0.84
N PHE A 9 -7.91 -11.19 -0.24
CA PHE A 9 -7.88 -10.19 -1.32
C PHE A 9 -8.20 -10.84 -2.66
N GLU A 10 -8.76 -10.05 -3.58
CA GLU A 10 -8.98 -10.51 -4.96
C GLU A 10 -7.62 -10.72 -5.67
N ASP A 11 -7.57 -11.71 -6.56
CA ASP A 11 -6.37 -12.11 -7.30
C ASP A 11 -5.71 -10.93 -8.05
N ASP A 12 -6.51 -9.97 -8.51
CA ASP A 12 -6.05 -8.77 -9.22
C ASP A 12 -5.10 -7.87 -8.41
N PHE A 13 -5.05 -8.05 -7.09
CA PHE A 13 -4.19 -7.29 -6.17
C PHE A 13 -3.05 -8.14 -5.58
N VAL A 14 -3.06 -9.46 -5.80
CA VAL A 14 -2.08 -10.40 -5.27
C VAL A 14 -1.13 -10.85 -6.37
N ILE A 15 0.16 -10.64 -6.16
CA ILE A 15 1.22 -11.02 -7.08
C ILE A 15 2.01 -12.18 -6.46
N LEU A 16 1.99 -13.35 -7.11
CA LEU A 16 2.83 -14.48 -6.74
C LEU A 16 4.20 -14.36 -7.42
N THR A 17 5.26 -14.22 -6.62
CA THR A 17 6.64 -14.19 -7.10
C THR A 17 7.44 -15.28 -6.39
N GLY A 18 7.72 -16.37 -7.12
CA GLY A 18 8.24 -17.61 -6.52
C GLY A 18 7.23 -18.17 -5.51
N ASP A 19 7.70 -18.49 -4.32
CA ASP A 19 6.84 -19.01 -3.23
C ASP A 19 6.29 -17.90 -2.31
N LYS A 20 6.29 -16.65 -2.76
CA LYS A 20 5.89 -15.50 -1.95
C LYS A 20 4.77 -14.71 -2.59
N PHE A 21 3.75 -14.43 -1.79
CA PHE A 21 2.69 -13.48 -2.13
C PHE A 21 3.10 -12.05 -1.81
N TYR A 22 2.88 -11.16 -2.77
CA TYR A 22 3.01 -9.72 -2.68
C TYR A 22 1.63 -9.11 -2.89
N LEU A 23 1.33 -8.03 -2.17
CA LEU A 23 0.01 -7.40 -2.22
C LEU A 23 0.18 -5.93 -2.61
N ASP A 24 -0.55 -5.49 -3.64
CA ASP A 24 -0.63 -4.09 -4.01
C ASP A 24 -1.77 -3.41 -3.26
N LEU A 25 -1.43 -2.91 -2.07
CA LEU A 25 -2.36 -2.18 -1.22
C LEU A 25 -2.81 -0.84 -1.84
N LYS A 26 -1.99 -0.21 -2.68
CA LYS A 26 -2.36 1.07 -3.31
C LYS A 26 -3.44 0.84 -4.35
N LYS A 27 -3.25 -0.15 -5.22
CA LYS A 27 -4.22 -0.56 -6.25
C LYS A 27 -5.53 -1.03 -5.61
N GLN A 28 -5.46 -1.78 -4.52
CA GLN A 28 -6.66 -2.23 -3.80
C GLN A 28 -7.46 -1.06 -3.21
N ASN A 29 -6.79 -0.12 -2.53
CA ASN A 29 -7.47 1.08 -2.02
C ASN A 29 -8.05 1.94 -3.15
N TYR A 30 -7.32 2.10 -4.26
CA TYR A 30 -7.83 2.81 -5.44
C TYR A 30 -9.12 2.16 -5.97
N SER A 31 -9.12 0.84 -6.15
CA SER A 31 -10.31 0.09 -6.59
C SER A 31 -11.49 0.31 -5.65
N GLN A 32 -11.28 0.20 -4.33
CA GLN A 32 -12.31 0.43 -3.33
C GLN A 32 -12.89 1.85 -3.40
N LEU A 33 -12.05 2.88 -3.60
CA LEU A 33 -12.50 4.26 -3.75
C LEU A 33 -13.35 4.47 -5.00
N ILE A 34 -12.97 3.87 -6.13
CA ILE A 34 -13.79 3.88 -7.36
C ILE A 34 -15.13 3.17 -7.14
N GLN A 35 -15.14 2.02 -6.47
CA GLN A 35 -16.37 1.29 -6.13
C GLN A 35 -17.29 2.10 -5.20
N CYS A 36 -16.73 2.95 -4.33
CA CYS A 36 -17.48 3.90 -3.52
C CYS A 36 -18.05 5.09 -4.32
N GLY A 37 -17.79 5.19 -5.62
CA GLY A 37 -18.33 6.22 -6.51
C GLY A 37 -17.45 7.46 -6.66
N LEU A 38 -16.19 7.44 -6.22
CA LEU A 38 -15.26 8.52 -6.51
C LEU A 38 -14.87 8.47 -7.99
N HIS A 39 -14.79 9.63 -8.63
CA HIS A 39 -14.24 9.75 -9.98
C HIS A 39 -12.72 9.57 -9.94
N SER A 40 -12.18 8.83 -10.92
CA SER A 40 -10.74 8.61 -11.09
C SER A 40 -9.93 9.89 -11.07
N ASP A 41 -10.47 10.95 -11.66
CA ASP A 41 -9.80 12.25 -11.83
C ASP A 41 -9.62 13.00 -10.49
N ASN A 42 -10.30 12.53 -9.43
CA ASN A 42 -10.16 13.05 -8.07
C ASN A 42 -9.24 12.19 -7.20
N ILE A 43 -8.58 11.17 -7.76
CA ILE A 43 -7.73 10.24 -7.03
C ILE A 43 -6.33 10.27 -7.64
N GLU A 44 -5.36 10.73 -6.85
CA GLU A 44 -3.94 10.63 -7.19
C GLU A 44 -3.29 9.51 -6.37
N VAL A 45 -2.59 8.61 -7.05
CA VAL A 45 -1.84 7.53 -6.40
C VAL A 45 -0.37 7.91 -6.40
N CYS A 46 0.19 8.09 -5.21
CA CYS A 46 1.62 8.37 -5.05
C CYS A 46 2.45 7.13 -5.45
N ASP A 47 3.46 7.31 -6.31
CA ASP A 47 4.32 6.21 -6.78
C ASP A 47 5.36 5.76 -5.74
N HIS A 48 5.64 6.58 -4.71
CA HIS A 48 6.70 6.31 -3.74
C HIS A 48 6.52 5.02 -2.92
N CYS A 49 7.59 4.27 -2.71
CA CYS A 49 7.58 3.05 -1.90
C CYS A 49 8.42 3.23 -0.63
N THR A 50 7.78 3.18 0.54
CA THR A 50 8.49 3.38 1.81
C THR A 50 9.56 2.32 2.08
N TYR A 51 9.40 1.12 1.54
CA TYR A 51 10.39 0.05 1.64
C TYR A 51 11.61 0.29 0.75
N ASP A 52 11.41 0.71 -0.51
CA ASP A 52 12.50 0.86 -1.49
C ASP A 52 13.28 2.16 -1.30
N GLU A 53 12.61 3.24 -0.88
CA GLU A 53 13.21 4.58 -0.77
C GLU A 53 13.67 4.87 0.67
N ALA A 54 14.74 4.19 1.09
CA ALA A 54 15.26 4.23 2.46
C ALA A 54 15.77 5.60 2.93
N ASP A 55 16.21 6.45 2.00
CA ASP A 55 16.70 7.79 2.32
C ASP A 55 15.58 8.81 2.61
N LEU A 56 14.34 8.47 2.22
CA LEU A 56 13.19 9.37 2.31
C LEU A 56 12.16 8.91 3.36
N PHE A 57 12.02 7.60 3.59
CA PHE A 57 10.94 7.07 4.41
C PHE A 57 11.41 6.03 5.43
N HIS A 58 10.73 6.01 6.59
CA HIS A 58 10.82 4.88 7.51
C HIS A 58 9.99 3.69 6.99
N SER A 59 10.48 2.46 7.19
CA SER A 59 9.73 1.25 6.83
C SER A 59 9.90 0.17 7.87
N TYR A 60 8.80 -0.19 8.55
CA TYR A 60 8.83 -1.27 9.53
C TYR A 60 9.21 -2.62 8.91
N ARG A 61 8.80 -2.88 7.65
CA ARG A 61 9.16 -4.11 6.95
C ARG A 61 10.68 -4.23 6.70
N ARG A 62 11.36 -3.09 6.51
CA ARG A 62 12.82 -3.02 6.30
C ARG A 62 13.58 -2.96 7.62
N ASP A 63 13.21 -2.01 8.50
CA ASP A 63 14.02 -1.59 9.65
C ASP A 63 13.54 -2.19 10.99
N ARG A 64 12.39 -2.88 10.99
CA ARG A 64 11.76 -3.51 12.16
C ARG A 64 11.64 -2.55 13.36
N GLU A 65 12.10 -2.96 14.54
CA GLU A 65 11.98 -2.22 15.80
C GLU A 65 12.71 -0.87 15.77
N LYS A 66 13.63 -0.67 14.82
CA LYS A 66 14.36 0.59 14.63
C LYS A 66 13.63 1.59 13.72
N SER A 67 12.55 1.17 13.05
CA SER A 67 11.80 2.05 12.18
C SER A 67 11.15 3.19 12.97
N GLY A 68 11.37 4.43 12.52
CA GLY A 68 10.55 5.58 12.89
C GLY A 68 9.13 5.50 12.33
N ARG A 69 8.36 6.60 12.42
CA ARG A 69 7.00 6.73 11.88
C ARG A 69 6.83 8.09 11.20
N MET A 70 6.19 8.08 10.03
CA MET A 70 5.74 9.30 9.36
C MET A 70 4.27 9.59 9.70
N PHE A 71 3.84 10.83 9.45
CA PHE A 71 2.46 11.27 9.66
C PHE A 71 1.84 11.77 8.35
N GLY A 72 0.58 11.41 8.11
CA GLY A 72 -0.28 12.08 7.13
C GLY A 72 -1.18 13.09 7.86
N VAL A 73 -1.18 14.35 7.42
CA VAL A 73 -1.92 15.44 8.06
C VAL A 73 -2.81 16.12 7.02
N ILE A 74 -4.06 16.37 7.39
CA ILE A 74 -5.03 17.14 6.59
C ILE A 74 -5.69 18.18 7.51
N GLY A 75 -5.96 19.37 6.96
CA GLY A 75 -6.60 20.47 7.69
C GLY A 75 -7.61 21.18 6.81
N VAL A 76 -8.58 21.82 7.45
CA VAL A 76 -9.58 22.70 6.83
C VAL A 76 -9.39 24.10 7.38
N ASN A 77 -9.70 25.12 6.57
CA ASN A 77 -9.70 26.52 7.00
C ASN A 77 -11.01 26.88 7.71
#